data_AF-A0A536IDV8-F1
#
_entry.id   AF-A0A536IDV8-F1
#
_cell.length_a   1.000
_cell.length_b   1.000
_cell.length_c   1.000
_cell.angle_alpha   90.00
_cell.angle_beta   90.00
_cell.angle_gamma   90.00
#
_symmetry.space_group_name_H-M   'P 1'
#
loop_
_entity.id
_entity.type
_entity.pdbx_description
1 polymer ?
#
loop_
_entity_poly.entity_id
_entity_poly.type
_entity_poly.pdbx_seq_one_letter_code
_entity_poly.pdbx_strand_id
1 'polypeptide(L)'
;MPFSVTTLAAERLIQNGRVEKELAASLARRLGLTFDEGVVLGEGMNVLVHLRPTPVVARVTRLAHLVRPPESLAGGVALARALGERAVPPSALIDPGPHLEAGRYVTFWTYRTGRPASASEAGAALRALHESAEHYLGFPLAQF
;
A
#
# COMPACT_ATOMS: atom_id res chain seq x y z
N MET A 1 23.52 25.80 19.32
CA MET A 1 22.74 25.58 18.08
C MET A 1 21.61 24.62 18.42
N PRO A 2 20.34 25.07 18.50
CA PRO A 2 19.27 24.24 19.02
C PRO A 2 18.78 23.23 17.97
N PHE A 3 18.70 21.96 18.36
CA PHE A 3 17.96 20.93 17.62
C PHE A 3 16.47 21.25 17.70
N SER A 4 15.85 21.42 16.53
CA SER A 4 14.46 21.91 16.39
C SER A 4 13.45 20.85 16.84
N VAL A 5 12.45 21.26 17.63
CA VAL A 5 11.34 20.46 18.17
C VAL A 5 10.53 19.71 17.08
N THR A 6 10.68 20.09 15.82
CA THR A 6 10.02 19.52 14.63
C THR A 6 10.42 18.07 14.32
N THR A 7 11.67 17.67 14.58
CA THR A 7 12.18 16.32 14.24
C THR A 7 11.61 15.24 15.16
N LEU A 8 11.48 15.55 16.46
CA LEU A 8 10.95 14.63 17.47
C LEU A 8 9.46 14.32 17.31
N ALA A 9 8.68 15.24 16.73
CA ALA A 9 7.26 15.02 16.45
C ALA A 9 7.06 14.05 15.26
N ALA A 10 7.87 14.19 14.19
CA ALA A 10 7.84 13.30 13.04
C ALA A 10 8.29 11.87 13.40
N GLU A 11 9.32 11.72 14.23
CA GLU A 11 9.78 10.42 14.73
C GLU A 11 8.74 9.72 15.63
N ARG A 12 8.03 10.48 16.48
CA ARG A 12 6.94 9.94 17.31
C ARG A 12 5.69 9.56 16.51
N LEU A 13 5.42 10.24 15.40
CA LEU A 13 4.35 9.90 14.45
C LEU A 13 4.62 8.59 13.69
N ILE A 14 5.88 8.14 13.66
CA ILE A 14 6.32 6.92 12.95
C ILE A 14 6.21 5.68 13.84
N GLN A 15 6.18 5.82 15.17
CA GLN A 15 6.16 4.68 16.07
C GLN A 15 4.74 4.29 16.52
N ASN A 16 4.46 2.99 16.40
CA ASN A 16 3.24 2.26 16.77
C ASN A 16 2.15 2.27 15.70
N GLY A 17 2.36 1.56 14.58
CA GLY A 17 1.33 1.25 13.55
C GLY A 17 0.09 0.52 14.04
N ARG A 18 -0.17 0.50 15.35
CA ARG A 18 -1.34 -0.02 16.03
C ARG A 18 -2.63 0.57 15.49
N VAL A 19 -2.72 1.91 15.34
CA VAL A 19 -3.94 2.55 14.83
C VAL A 19 -4.19 2.13 13.39
N GLU A 20 -3.18 2.17 12.53
CA GLU A 20 -3.32 1.74 11.13
C GLU A 20 -3.66 0.25 11.03
N LYS A 21 -3.08 -0.60 11.89
CA LYS A 21 -3.40 -2.01 12.00
C LYS A 21 -4.85 -2.26 12.37
N GLU A 22 -5.35 -1.57 13.39
CA GLU A 22 -6.74 -1.69 13.86
C GLU A 22 -7.72 -1.19 12.79
N LEU A 23 -7.42 -0.06 12.13
CA LEU A 23 -8.21 0.48 11.02
C LEU A 23 -8.27 -0.51 9.83
N ALA A 24 -7.12 -1.00 9.39
CA ALA A 24 -7.03 -1.98 8.30
C ALA A 24 -7.81 -3.26 8.63
N ALA A 25 -7.65 -3.77 9.86
CA ALA A 25 -8.31 -5.00 10.29
C ALA A 25 -9.84 -4.83 10.36
N SER A 26 -10.31 -3.71 10.90
CA SER A 26 -11.75 -3.38 10.97
C SER A 26 -12.36 -3.26 9.58
N LEU A 27 -11.72 -2.49 8.69
CA LEU A 27 -12.18 -2.30 7.32
C LEU A 27 -12.20 -3.63 6.55
N ALA A 28 -11.14 -4.43 6.61
CA ALA A 28 -11.07 -5.71 5.91
C ALA A 28 -12.20 -6.66 6.34
N ARG A 29 -12.53 -6.71 7.65
CA ARG A 29 -13.67 -7.48 8.15
C ARG A 29 -15.01 -6.96 7.63
N ARG A 30 -15.21 -5.64 7.60
CA ARG A 30 -16.42 -5.03 7.02
C ARG A 30 -16.57 -5.32 5.53
N LEU A 31 -15.46 -5.44 4.81
CA LEU A 31 -15.40 -5.83 3.40
C LEU A 31 -15.52 -7.35 3.18
N GLY A 32 -15.73 -8.14 4.24
CA GLY A 32 -15.98 -9.58 4.16
C GLY A 32 -14.75 -10.48 4.22
N LEU A 33 -13.54 -9.94 4.46
CA LEU A 33 -12.35 -10.78 4.63
C LEU A 33 -12.35 -11.43 6.01
N THR A 34 -12.22 -12.76 6.03
CA THR A 34 -12.01 -13.53 7.26
C THR A 34 -10.52 -13.77 7.45
N PHE A 35 -9.96 -13.39 8.61
CA PHE A 35 -8.55 -13.58 8.97
C PHE A 35 -8.40 -13.55 10.50
N ASP A 36 -7.30 -14.10 11.00
CA ASP A 36 -7.06 -14.28 12.43
C ASP A 36 -6.50 -13.00 13.06
N GLU A 37 -5.45 -12.45 12.46
CA GLU A 37 -4.73 -11.29 13.01
C GLU A 37 -4.13 -10.39 11.93
N GLY A 38 -3.93 -9.11 12.30
CA GLY A 38 -3.12 -8.17 11.53
C GLY A 38 -1.69 -8.11 12.10
N VAL A 39 -0.69 -8.26 11.24
CA VAL A 39 0.74 -8.16 11.58
C VAL A 39 1.38 -7.04 10.79
N VAL A 40 2.03 -6.11 11.49
CA VAL A 40 2.73 -5.01 10.83
C VAL A 40 4.03 -5.53 10.21
N LEU A 41 4.19 -5.38 8.89
CA LEU A 41 5.38 -5.76 8.14
C LEU A 41 6.39 -4.61 7.99
N GLY A 42 5.90 -3.37 8.01
CA GLY A 42 6.73 -2.19 7.80
C GLY A 42 5.99 -0.91 8.13
N GLU A 43 6.74 0.06 8.64
CA GLU A 43 6.24 1.35 9.09
C GLU A 43 7.05 2.49 8.46
N GLY A 44 6.36 3.48 7.90
CA GLY A 44 6.96 4.66 7.27
C GLY A 44 5.87 5.61 6.80
N MET A 45 5.96 6.12 5.57
CA MET A 45 4.89 6.92 4.96
C MET A 45 3.56 6.15 4.81
N ASN A 46 3.66 4.81 4.77
CA ASN A 46 2.55 3.89 4.88
C ASN A 46 2.86 2.88 5.97
N VAL A 47 1.81 2.30 6.57
CA VAL A 47 1.90 1.08 7.36
C VAL A 47 1.44 -0.09 6.50
N LEU A 48 2.25 -1.15 6.44
CA LEU A 48 1.91 -2.39 5.76
C LEU A 48 1.48 -3.42 6.79
N VAL A 49 0.26 -3.95 6.65
CA VAL A 49 -0.35 -4.88 7.62
C VAL A 49 -0.75 -6.16 6.89
N HIS A 50 -0.08 -7.27 7.19
CA HIS A 50 -0.47 -8.59 6.71
C HIS A 50 -1.65 -9.13 7.54
N LEU A 51 -2.74 -9.49 6.87
CA LEU A 51 -3.95 -10.06 7.48
C LEU A 51 -3.86 -11.59 7.49
N ARG A 52 -3.12 -12.17 8.43
CA ARG A 52 -2.84 -13.61 8.48
C ARG A 52 -4.08 -14.43 8.84
N PRO A 53 -4.23 -15.65 8.31
CA PRO A 53 -3.33 -16.33 7.36
C PRO A 53 -3.60 -15.96 5.89
N THR A 54 -4.56 -15.07 5.61
CA THR A 54 -4.89 -14.71 4.23
C THR A 54 -3.71 -14.05 3.53
N PRO A 55 -3.55 -14.24 2.20
CA PRO A 55 -2.48 -13.62 1.44
C PRO A 55 -2.82 -12.15 1.11
N VAL A 56 -3.22 -11.35 2.11
CA VAL A 56 -3.62 -9.96 1.94
C VAL A 56 -2.78 -9.02 2.80
N VAL A 57 -2.21 -7.99 2.19
CA VAL A 57 -1.57 -6.86 2.87
C VAL A 57 -2.40 -5.61 2.69
N ALA A 58 -2.83 -5.01 3.80
CA ALA A 58 -3.36 -3.66 3.79
C ALA A 58 -2.21 -2.65 3.80
N ARG A 59 -2.24 -1.69 2.88
CA ARG A 59 -1.37 -0.51 2.88
C ARG A 59 -2.19 0.68 3.34
N VAL A 60 -1.85 1.21 4.52
CA VAL A 60 -2.53 2.34 5.14
C VAL A 60 -1.65 3.58 5.07
N THR A 61 -2.15 4.67 4.50
CA THR A 61 -1.40 5.92 4.42
C THR A 61 -1.37 6.62 5.77
N ARG A 62 -0.19 7.10 6.23
CA ARG A 62 -0.11 7.95 7.44
C ARG A 62 -0.23 9.43 7.12
N LEU A 63 0.54 9.91 6.15
CA LEU A 63 0.66 11.35 5.83
C LEU A 63 0.22 11.67 4.38
N ALA A 64 -0.12 10.68 3.57
CA ALA A 64 -0.33 10.90 2.13
C ALA A 64 -1.65 11.60 1.79
N HIS A 65 -2.67 11.54 2.67
CA HIS A 65 -3.94 12.24 2.47
C HIS A 65 -3.80 13.78 2.47
N LEU A 66 -2.68 14.31 3.01
CA LEU A 66 -2.39 15.75 3.03
C LEU A 66 -1.77 16.26 1.72
N VAL A 67 -1.35 15.37 0.81
CA VAL A 67 -0.52 15.74 -0.34
C VAL A 67 -0.85 15.00 -1.64
N ARG A 68 -1.69 13.95 -1.62
CA ARG A 68 -2.06 13.21 -2.84
C ARG A 68 -3.58 13.17 -3.03
N PRO A 69 -4.06 13.50 -4.22
CA PRO A 69 -5.48 13.39 -4.55
C PRO A 69 -5.84 11.89 -4.68
N PRO A 70 -7.05 11.44 -4.23
CA PRO A 70 -7.47 10.03 -4.19
C PRO A 70 -7.29 9.28 -5.52
N GLU A 71 -7.42 9.99 -6.63
CA GLU A 71 -7.26 9.52 -8.00
C GLU A 71 -5.84 8.97 -8.26
N SER A 72 -4.82 9.54 -7.59
CA SER A 72 -3.43 9.05 -7.67
C SER A 72 -3.30 7.64 -7.08
N LEU A 73 -4.07 7.34 -6.03
CA LEU A 73 -4.04 6.02 -5.40
C LEU A 73 -4.77 4.98 -6.23
N ALA A 74 -5.93 5.35 -6.80
CA ALA A 74 -6.65 4.51 -7.73
C ALA A 74 -5.84 4.20 -8.99
N GLY A 75 -5.16 5.20 -9.56
CA GLY A 75 -4.25 5.01 -10.68
C GLY A 75 -3.11 4.04 -10.38
N GLY A 76 -2.60 4.03 -9.15
CA GLY A 76 -1.59 3.06 -8.71
C GLY A 76 -2.11 1.62 -8.62
N VAL A 77 -3.33 1.43 -8.13
CA VAL A 77 -4.00 0.11 -8.09
C VAL A 77 -4.26 -0.41 -9.51
N ALA A 78 -4.75 0.47 -10.40
CA ALA A 78 -5.01 0.13 -11.80
C ALA A 78 -3.73 -0.20 -12.57
N LEU A 79 -2.67 0.59 -12.41
CA LEU A 79 -1.37 0.31 -13.02
C LEU A 79 -0.81 -1.04 -12.54
N ALA A 80 -0.84 -1.31 -11.23
CA ALA A 80 -0.35 -2.58 -10.70
C ALA A 80 -1.15 -3.79 -11.23
N ARG A 81 -2.46 -3.62 -11.42
CA ARG A 81 -3.29 -4.64 -12.08
C ARG A 81 -2.85 -4.87 -13.53
N ALA A 82 -2.60 -3.80 -14.28
CA ALA A 82 -2.13 -3.89 -15.67
C ALA A 82 -0.74 -4.53 -15.81
N LEU A 83 0.16 -4.28 -14.85
CA LEU A 83 1.51 -4.84 -14.82
C LEU A 83 1.57 -6.34 -14.46
N GLY A 84 0.50 -6.90 -13.89
CA GLY A 84 0.43 -8.31 -13.53
C GLY A 84 1.59 -8.75 -12.64
N GLU A 85 2.29 -9.83 -13.00
CA GLU A 85 3.39 -10.39 -12.22
C GLU A 85 4.63 -9.48 -12.10
N ARG A 86 4.71 -8.41 -12.91
CA ARG A 86 5.79 -7.42 -12.84
C ARG A 86 5.64 -6.46 -11.67
N ALA A 87 4.48 -6.44 -11.02
CA ALA A 87 4.22 -5.73 -9.78
C ALA A 87 3.61 -6.68 -8.74
N VAL A 88 3.49 -6.21 -7.50
CA VAL A 88 2.62 -6.90 -6.54
C VAL A 88 1.18 -6.56 -6.94
N PRO A 89 0.35 -7.56 -7.32
CA PRO A 89 -1.00 -7.27 -7.76
C PRO A 89 -1.88 -6.84 -6.56
N PRO A 90 -2.92 -6.03 -6.80
CA PRO A 90 -3.98 -5.79 -5.82
C PRO A 90 -4.60 -7.11 -5.36
N SER A 91 -5.22 -7.11 -4.18
CA SER A 91 -5.94 -8.30 -3.69
C SER A 91 -7.10 -8.66 -4.62
N ALA A 92 -7.29 -9.95 -4.86
CA ALA A 92 -8.48 -10.49 -5.53
C ALA A 92 -9.52 -11.05 -4.54
N LEU A 93 -9.20 -11.09 -3.23
CA LEU A 93 -10.06 -11.66 -2.19
C LEU A 93 -11.07 -10.67 -1.62
N ILE A 94 -10.80 -9.37 -1.78
CA ILE A 94 -11.64 -8.25 -1.38
C ILE A 94 -11.42 -7.07 -2.31
N ASP A 95 -12.36 -6.13 -2.34
CA ASP A 95 -12.21 -4.89 -3.10
C ASP A 95 -10.91 -4.15 -2.69
N PRO A 96 -9.93 -3.99 -3.59
CA PRO A 96 -8.61 -3.47 -3.24
C PRO A 96 -8.58 -1.98 -2.91
N GLY A 97 -9.68 -1.23 -3.12
CA GLY A 97 -9.75 0.19 -2.86
C GLY A 97 -9.13 1.06 -3.97
N PRO A 98 -8.83 2.34 -3.69
CA PRO A 98 -8.64 2.92 -2.36
C PRO A 98 -9.93 3.14 -1.56
N HIS A 99 -9.87 2.84 -0.26
CA HIS A 99 -10.93 3.12 0.72
C HIS A 99 -10.50 4.27 1.64
N LEU A 100 -11.41 5.16 2.03
CA LEU A 100 -11.14 6.20 3.03
C LEU A 100 -11.69 5.77 4.39
N GLU A 101 -10.80 5.55 5.36
CA GLU A 101 -11.15 5.15 6.73
C GLU A 101 -10.48 6.07 7.75
N ALA A 102 -11.27 6.74 8.58
CA ALA A 102 -10.79 7.66 9.62
C ALA A 102 -9.71 8.65 9.12
N GLY A 103 -9.93 9.23 7.92
CA GLY A 103 -9.02 10.18 7.29
C GLY A 103 -7.77 9.57 6.64
N ARG A 104 -7.64 8.24 6.60
CA ARG A 104 -6.52 7.53 5.97
C ARG A 104 -7.00 6.70 4.80
N TYR A 105 -6.23 6.69 3.71
CA TYR A 105 -6.49 5.78 2.61
C TYR A 105 -5.95 4.38 2.92
N VAL A 106 -6.75 3.37 2.58
CA VAL A 106 -6.41 1.95 2.70
C VAL A 106 -6.54 1.30 1.33
N THR A 107 -5.51 0.56 0.92
CA THR A 107 -5.53 -0.30 -0.27
C THR A 107 -5.13 -1.72 0.10
N PHE A 108 -5.69 -2.73 -0.56
CA PHE A 108 -5.42 -4.15 -0.28
C PHE A 108 -4.65 -4.81 -1.42
N TRP A 109 -3.57 -5.49 -1.07
CA TRP A 109 -2.58 -6.05 -2.00
C TRP A 109 -2.39 -7.53 -1.72
N THR A 110 -1.96 -8.27 -2.74
CA THR A 110 -1.57 -9.67 -2.55
C THR A 110 -0.28 -9.75 -1.72
N TYR A 111 -0.29 -10.53 -0.64
CA TYR A 111 0.94 -10.84 0.11
C TYR A 111 1.85 -11.73 -0.75
N ARG A 112 3.09 -11.30 -0.94
CA ARG A 112 4.15 -12.10 -1.59
C ARG A 112 5.39 -12.06 -0.72
N THR A 113 6.05 -13.20 -0.61
CA THR A 113 7.39 -13.30 -0.03
C THR A 113 8.43 -13.15 -1.14
N GLY A 114 9.65 -12.76 -0.76
CA GLY A 114 10.76 -12.61 -1.69
C GLY A 114 12.08 -12.54 -0.95
N ARG A 115 13.16 -12.35 -1.70
CA ARG A 115 14.50 -12.08 -1.18
C ARG A 115 15.00 -10.73 -1.68
N PRO A 116 16.00 -10.13 -1.00
CA PRO A 116 16.74 -9.01 -1.59
C PRO A 116 17.27 -9.39 -2.98
N ALA A 117 17.10 -8.48 -3.92
CA ALA A 117 17.66 -8.59 -5.26
C ALA A 117 19.08 -7.99 -5.27
N SER A 118 19.96 -8.57 -6.08
CA SER A 118 21.20 -7.89 -6.48
C SER A 118 20.88 -6.66 -7.35
N ALA A 119 21.86 -5.76 -7.49
CA ALA A 119 21.70 -4.58 -8.35
C ALA A 119 21.36 -4.93 -9.81
N SER A 120 21.97 -6.01 -10.35
CA SER A 120 21.70 -6.47 -11.71
C SER A 120 20.28 -7.02 -11.87
N GLU A 121 19.81 -7.82 -10.90
CA GLU A 121 18.43 -8.33 -10.89
C GLU A 121 17.41 -7.20 -10.80
N ALA A 122 17.66 -6.20 -9.93
CA ALA A 122 16.81 -5.03 -9.81
C ALA A 122 16.75 -4.22 -11.11
N GLY A 123 17.90 -4.01 -11.78
CA GLY A 123 17.97 -3.30 -13.06
C GLY A 123 17.21 -4.03 -14.17
N ALA A 124 17.36 -5.35 -14.27
CA ALA A 124 16.64 -6.16 -15.24
C ALA A 124 15.12 -6.16 -14.98
N ALA A 125 14.71 -6.28 -13.71
CA ALA A 125 13.30 -6.21 -13.32
C ALA A 125 12.67 -4.84 -13.64
N LEU A 126 13.40 -3.75 -13.37
CA LEU A 126 12.94 -2.39 -13.66
C LEU A 126 12.78 -2.15 -15.16
N ARG A 127 13.72 -2.61 -15.99
CA ARG A 127 13.59 -2.55 -17.45
C ARG A 127 12.33 -3.25 -17.92
N ALA A 128 12.11 -4.49 -17.47
CA ALA A 128 10.96 -5.27 -17.89
C ALA A 128 9.63 -4.69 -17.40
N LEU A 129 9.64 -4.01 -16.24
CA LEU A 129 8.50 -3.22 -15.76
C LEU A 129 8.20 -2.06 -16.72
N HIS A 130 9.22 -1.30 -17.16
CA HIS A 130 9.02 -0.20 -18.12
C HIS A 130 8.49 -0.69 -19.47
N GLU A 131 9.03 -1.77 -20.01
CA GLU A 131 8.56 -2.39 -21.27
C GLU A 131 7.09 -2.84 -21.15
N SER A 132 6.69 -3.36 -19.99
CA SER A 132 5.29 -3.75 -19.75
C SER A 132 4.38 -2.52 -19.57
N ALA A 133 4.88 -1.47 -18.93
CA ALA A 133 4.14 -0.24 -18.68
C ALA A 133 3.87 0.60 -19.94
N GLU A 134 4.66 0.44 -21.00
CA GLU A 134 4.52 1.18 -22.27
C GLU A 134 3.11 1.06 -22.87
N HIS A 135 2.46 -0.08 -22.67
CA HIS A 135 1.12 -0.36 -23.18
C HIS A 135 -0.01 0.18 -22.29
N TYR A 136 0.31 0.76 -21.13
CA TYR A 136 -0.67 1.29 -20.19
C TYR A 136 -0.99 2.75 -20.47
N LEU A 137 -2.20 3.00 -20.99
CA LEU A 137 -2.66 4.34 -21.41
C LEU A 137 -3.18 5.22 -20.28
N GLY A 138 -2.95 4.83 -19.03
CA GLY A 138 -3.39 5.56 -17.84
C GLY A 138 -4.75 5.11 -17.31
N PHE A 139 -5.09 5.63 -16.14
CA PHE A 139 -6.38 5.41 -15.49
C PHE A 139 -7.30 6.60 -15.80
N PRO A 140 -8.43 6.41 -16.48
CA PRO A 140 -9.34 7.51 -16.78
C PRO A 140 -9.97 8.05 -15.48
N LEU A 141 -9.82 9.35 -15.25
CA LEU A 141 -10.27 10.05 -14.05
C LEU A 141 -11.80 10.22 -13.95
N ALA A 142 -12.55 9.79 -14.96
CA ALA A 142 -13.97 10.12 -15.13
C ALA A 142 -14.96 9.28 -14.29
N GLN A 143 -14.51 8.60 -13.23
CA GLN A 143 -15.34 7.67 -12.44
C GLN A 143 -15.26 7.87 -10.92
N PHE A 144 -14.90 9.08 -10.46
CA PHE A 144 -15.02 9.48 -9.06
C PHE A 144 -16.11 10.53 -8.86
#